data_AF-A0A9D7H6X0-F1
#
_entry.id   AF-A0A9D7H6X0-F1
#
_cell.length_a   1.000
_cell.length_b   1.000
_cell.length_c   1.000
_cell.angle_alpha   90.00
_cell.angle_beta   90.00
_cell.angle_gamma   90.00
#
_symmetry.space_group_name_H-M   'P 1'
#
loop_
_entity.id
_entity.type
_entity.pdbx_description
1 polymer ?
#
loop_
_entity_poly.entity_id
_entity_poly.type
_entity_poly.pdbx_seq_one_letter_code
_entity_poly.pdbx_strand_id
1 'polypeptide(L)'
;MFTRRAFTALASLTLAGQAAAQTHAPPSAPAASGSRRTEVETLRRFAETTHPRGREAAADADWRARWDSLAAEADTLSDGAYFIRTRRALGWFKDGHTTVLPFEFTGGPPPGVFELGLPIQVRAFHDGLYVIAVKEEGAPLLGAKITRIASTDSVALMRTIATQWCGNDAWAHRFAAHQVTSPALLEGMGITRSATDAIAFEAMRGTRRVRASLSPLRGASSDLRQIDRTQPREQWKRQPGSAIMCASRDAAFTSAATIWTTSRARPFWIFRANASRRWRAKRQIA
;
A
#
# COMPACT_ATOMS: atom_id res chain seq x y z
N MET A 1 59.62 41.48 30.56
CA MET A 1 59.21 40.06 30.40
C MET A 1 57.83 40.03 29.76
N PHE A 2 57.54 39.35 28.65
CA PHE A 2 58.31 38.93 27.48
C PHE A 2 57.28 38.88 26.34
N THR A 3 57.51 39.65 25.27
CA THR A 3 56.75 39.67 24.01
C THR A 3 57.29 38.60 23.05
N ARG A 4 56.48 38.15 22.06
CA ARG A 4 56.85 37.72 20.68
C ARG A 4 55.63 37.06 20.01
N ARG A 5 55.05 37.64 18.95
CA ARG A 5 55.42 37.61 17.51
C ARG A 5 54.90 36.37 16.75
N ALA A 6 53.98 36.67 15.82
CA ALA A 6 53.88 36.25 14.42
C ALA A 6 53.98 34.76 14.06
N PHE A 7 52.97 34.25 13.34
CA PHE A 7 53.17 33.45 12.12
C PHE A 7 51.93 33.53 11.20
N THR A 8 52.09 34.33 10.16
CA THR A 8 51.82 34.07 8.72
C THR A 8 50.51 33.41 8.25
N ALA A 9 49.94 34.10 7.27
CA ALA A 9 48.82 33.77 6.40
C ALA A 9 48.81 32.36 5.80
N LEU A 10 47.61 31.81 5.64
CA LEU A 10 47.29 30.90 4.54
C LEU A 10 46.05 31.39 3.81
N ALA A 11 46.22 31.60 2.51
CA ALA A 11 45.18 31.98 1.57
C ALA A 11 44.14 30.86 1.41
N SER A 12 42.88 31.17 1.66
CA SER A 12 41.76 30.30 1.31
C SER A 12 41.47 30.41 -0.18
N LEU A 13 42.01 29.49 -0.98
CA LEU A 13 41.65 29.30 -2.37
C LEU A 13 40.22 28.75 -2.45
N THR A 14 39.28 29.59 -2.88
CA THR A 14 37.90 29.19 -3.19
C THR A 14 37.87 28.58 -4.59
N LEU A 15 38.02 27.26 -4.67
CA LEU A 15 37.69 26.52 -5.89
C LEU A 15 36.19 26.23 -5.90
N ALA A 16 35.45 27.06 -6.63
CA ALA A 16 34.09 26.77 -7.07
C ALA A 16 34.13 25.62 -8.09
N GLY A 17 34.08 24.38 -7.59
CA GLY A 17 33.84 23.21 -8.42
C GLY A 17 32.35 23.09 -8.70
N GLN A 18 31.92 23.42 -9.93
CA GLN A 18 30.60 23.09 -10.45
C GLN A 18 30.40 21.57 -10.40
N ALA A 19 29.67 21.11 -9.38
CA ALA A 19 29.07 19.79 -9.40
C ALA A 19 27.95 19.82 -10.45
N ALA A 20 28.25 19.39 -11.67
CA ALA A 20 27.23 19.04 -12.64
C ALA A 20 26.40 17.90 -12.04
N ALA A 21 25.26 18.28 -11.44
CA ALA A 21 24.23 17.35 -11.05
C ALA A 21 23.70 16.70 -12.33
N GLN A 22 24.34 15.60 -12.75
CA GLN A 22 23.75 14.67 -13.69
C GLN A 22 22.51 14.11 -12.99
N THR A 23 21.37 14.68 -13.33
CA THR A 23 20.06 14.07 -13.11
C THR A 23 20.05 12.74 -13.83
N HIS A 24 20.52 11.69 -13.16
CA HIS A 24 20.22 10.32 -13.53
C HIS A 24 18.71 10.16 -13.40
N ALA A 25 18.00 10.47 -14.49
CA ALA A 25 16.64 10.01 -14.68
C ALA A 25 16.66 8.48 -14.50
N PRO A 26 15.86 7.90 -13.61
CA PRO A 26 15.82 6.46 -13.46
C PRO A 26 15.48 5.85 -14.83
N PRO A 27 16.16 4.76 -15.23
CA PRO A 27 15.87 4.12 -16.50
C PRO A 27 14.38 3.74 -16.52
N SER A 28 13.66 4.26 -17.52
CA SER A 28 12.27 3.89 -17.79
C SER A 28 12.20 2.37 -17.86
N ALA A 29 11.47 1.75 -16.94
CA ALA A 29 11.26 0.31 -16.96
C ALA A 29 10.67 -0.06 -18.34
N PRO A 30 11.21 -1.08 -19.02
CA PRO A 30 10.65 -1.50 -20.30
C PRO A 30 9.18 -1.87 -20.08
N ALA A 31 8.29 -1.26 -20.87
CA ALA A 31 6.88 -1.62 -20.89
C ALA A 31 6.80 -3.13 -21.16
N ALA A 32 6.31 -3.90 -20.20
CA ALA A 32 6.05 -5.31 -20.40
C ALA A 32 4.91 -5.40 -21.44
N SER A 33 5.26 -5.65 -22.70
CA SER A 33 4.35 -5.75 -23.83
C SER A 33 3.58 -7.08 -23.87
N GLY A 34 3.31 -7.67 -22.70
CA GLY A 34 2.56 -8.92 -22.57
C GLY A 34 1.07 -8.68 -22.31
N SER A 35 0.22 -9.62 -22.71
CA SER A 35 -1.19 -9.63 -22.30
C SER A 35 -1.32 -9.85 -20.79
N ARG A 36 -2.35 -9.29 -20.15
CA ARG A 36 -2.65 -9.55 -18.73
C ARG A 36 -2.97 -11.02 -18.51
N ARG A 37 -3.52 -11.71 -19.51
CA ARG A 37 -3.67 -13.17 -19.45
C ARG A 37 -2.34 -13.87 -19.20
N THR A 38 -1.31 -13.53 -19.97
CA THR A 38 0.04 -14.12 -19.81
C THR A 38 0.64 -13.77 -18.44
N GLU A 39 0.41 -12.56 -17.93
CA GLU A 39 0.82 -12.17 -16.59
C GLU A 39 0.15 -13.00 -15.50
N VAL A 40 -1.17 -13.21 -15.60
CA VAL A 40 -1.96 -14.03 -14.67
C VAL A 40 -1.46 -15.47 -14.64
N GLU A 41 -1.24 -16.08 -15.81
CA GLU A 41 -0.69 -17.43 -15.93
C GLU A 41 0.72 -17.52 -15.34
N THR A 42 1.53 -16.48 -15.52
CA THR A 42 2.88 -16.41 -14.96
C THR A 42 2.84 -16.27 -13.44
N LEU A 43 1.96 -15.42 -12.92
CA LEU A 43 1.80 -15.20 -11.48
C LEU A 43 1.26 -16.46 -10.78
N ARG A 44 0.29 -17.15 -11.39
CA ARG A 44 -0.21 -18.44 -10.92
C ARG A 44 0.92 -19.46 -10.80
N ARG A 45 1.66 -19.69 -11.89
CA ARG A 45 2.78 -20.65 -11.91
C ARG A 45 3.84 -20.29 -10.88
N PHE A 46 4.14 -19.00 -10.75
CA PHE A 46 5.07 -18.52 -9.73
C PHE A 46 4.59 -18.88 -8.32
N ALA A 47 3.32 -18.61 -7.99
CA ALA A 47 2.76 -18.95 -6.69
C ALA A 47 2.73 -20.46 -6.42
N GLU A 48 2.35 -21.27 -7.40
CA GLU A 48 2.33 -22.75 -7.32
C GLU A 48 3.75 -23.33 -7.13
N THR A 49 4.78 -22.69 -7.69
CA THR A 49 6.16 -23.18 -7.63
C THR A 49 6.88 -22.75 -6.36
N THR A 50 6.62 -21.53 -5.87
CA THR A 50 7.44 -20.91 -4.82
C THR A 50 6.80 -20.94 -3.44
N HIS A 51 5.47 -20.99 -3.35
CA HIS A 51 4.78 -21.02 -2.06
C HIS A 51 4.88 -22.42 -1.42
N PRO A 52 5.07 -22.54 -0.09
CA PRO A 52 5.13 -23.85 0.58
C PRO A 52 3.91 -24.76 0.34
N ARG A 53 2.74 -24.15 0.15
CA ARG A 53 1.46 -24.83 -0.18
C ARG A 53 1.14 -24.83 -1.68
N GLY A 54 2.12 -24.55 -2.54
CA GLY A 54 1.91 -24.37 -3.97
C GLY A 54 1.44 -25.65 -4.68
N ARG A 55 1.95 -26.83 -4.26
CA ARG A 55 1.47 -28.13 -4.77
C ARG A 55 0.01 -28.42 -4.39
N GLU A 56 -0.39 -28.07 -3.17
CA GLU A 56 -1.79 -28.18 -2.74
C GLU A 56 -2.70 -27.30 -3.61
N ALA A 57 -2.28 -26.04 -3.82
CA ALA A 57 -3.02 -25.10 -4.67
C ALA A 57 -3.19 -25.63 -6.09
N ALA A 58 -2.12 -26.11 -6.73
CA ALA A 58 -2.18 -26.66 -8.09
C ALA A 58 -3.15 -27.85 -8.24
N ALA A 59 -3.30 -28.66 -7.18
CA ALA A 59 -4.21 -29.80 -7.15
C ALA A 59 -5.68 -29.41 -6.87
N ASP A 60 -5.91 -28.27 -6.22
CA ASP A 60 -7.21 -27.79 -5.77
C ASP A 60 -8.08 -27.22 -6.92
N ALA A 61 -9.32 -27.70 -7.04
CA ALA A 61 -10.21 -27.32 -8.13
C ALA A 61 -10.68 -25.86 -8.04
N ASP A 62 -10.91 -25.34 -6.83
CA ASP A 62 -11.36 -23.96 -6.63
C ASP A 62 -10.25 -22.97 -6.97
N TRP A 63 -9.01 -23.28 -6.62
CA TRP A 63 -7.84 -22.51 -7.04
C TRP A 63 -7.76 -22.43 -8.56
N ARG A 64 -7.80 -23.58 -9.25
CA ARG A 64 -7.73 -23.62 -10.73
C ARG A 64 -8.86 -22.79 -11.36
N ALA A 65 -10.10 -23.02 -10.94
CA ALA A 65 -11.27 -22.31 -11.47
C ALA A 65 -11.17 -20.78 -11.30
N ARG A 66 -10.67 -20.30 -10.15
CA ARG A 66 -10.47 -18.87 -9.89
C ARG A 66 -9.45 -18.25 -10.84
N TRP A 67 -8.31 -18.92 -11.04
CA TRP A 67 -7.26 -18.42 -11.94
C TRP A 67 -7.64 -18.53 -13.41
N ASP A 68 -8.34 -19.59 -13.81
CA ASP A 68 -8.82 -19.77 -15.18
C ASP A 68 -9.83 -18.67 -15.54
N SER A 69 -10.78 -18.36 -14.64
CA SER A 69 -11.71 -17.23 -14.82
C SER A 69 -10.98 -15.88 -14.86
N LEU A 70 -9.98 -15.67 -13.98
CA LEU A 70 -9.18 -14.44 -14.01
C LEU A 70 -8.43 -14.30 -15.35
N ALA A 71 -7.78 -15.36 -15.82
CA ALA A 71 -7.03 -15.37 -17.09
C ALA A 71 -7.93 -15.17 -18.31
N ALA A 72 -9.16 -15.71 -18.27
CA ALA A 72 -10.14 -15.53 -19.33
C ALA A 72 -10.54 -14.06 -19.53
N GLU A 73 -10.72 -13.33 -18.43
CA GLU A 73 -11.24 -11.96 -18.40
C GLU A 73 -10.15 -10.88 -18.30
N ALA A 74 -8.90 -11.26 -18.00
CA ALA A 74 -7.82 -10.36 -17.57
C ALA A 74 -7.64 -9.11 -18.45
N ASP A 75 -7.66 -9.27 -19.77
CA ASP A 75 -7.41 -8.19 -20.74
C ASP A 75 -8.57 -7.19 -20.85
N THR A 76 -9.76 -7.55 -20.34
CA THR A 76 -10.97 -6.71 -20.40
C THR A 76 -11.26 -5.98 -19.08
N LEU A 77 -10.57 -6.36 -18.01
CA LEU A 77 -10.76 -5.74 -16.70
C LEU A 77 -10.19 -4.32 -16.67
N SER A 78 -10.79 -3.44 -15.88
CA SER A 78 -10.10 -2.21 -15.46
C SER A 78 -8.89 -2.55 -14.60
N ASP A 79 -7.93 -1.63 -14.49
CA ASP A 79 -6.72 -1.83 -13.67
C ASP A 79 -7.09 -2.16 -12.21
N GLY A 80 -8.08 -1.45 -11.67
CA GLY A 80 -8.62 -1.69 -10.34
C GLY A 80 -9.23 -3.08 -10.19
N ALA A 81 -10.08 -3.48 -11.14
CA ALA A 81 -10.71 -4.80 -11.13
C ALA A 81 -9.68 -5.93 -11.27
N TYR A 82 -8.69 -5.77 -12.15
CA TYR A 82 -7.57 -6.70 -12.31
C TYR A 82 -6.80 -6.88 -11.00
N PHE A 83 -6.42 -5.77 -10.36
CA PHE A 83 -5.71 -5.78 -9.09
C PHE A 83 -6.51 -6.48 -7.97
N ILE A 84 -7.79 -6.11 -7.80
CA ILE A 84 -8.66 -6.69 -6.77
C ILE A 84 -8.88 -8.19 -7.00
N ARG A 85 -9.15 -8.62 -8.24
CA ARG A 85 -9.37 -10.04 -8.55
C ARG A 85 -8.12 -10.87 -8.37
N THR A 86 -6.96 -10.36 -8.78
CA THR A 86 -5.66 -11.00 -8.57
C THR A 86 -5.40 -11.21 -7.08
N ARG A 87 -5.62 -10.17 -6.26
CA ARG A 87 -5.44 -10.27 -4.81
C ARG A 87 -6.39 -11.31 -4.18
N ARG A 88 -7.67 -11.31 -4.59
CA ARG A 88 -8.67 -12.31 -4.13
C ARG A 88 -8.28 -13.74 -4.51
N ALA A 89 -7.71 -13.95 -5.70
CA ALA A 89 -7.24 -15.27 -6.13
C ALA A 89 -6.11 -15.78 -5.21
N LEU A 90 -5.13 -14.94 -4.89
CA LEU A 90 -4.07 -15.25 -3.91
C LEU A 90 -4.60 -15.49 -2.48
N GLY A 91 -5.79 -14.95 -2.16
CA GLY A 91 -6.53 -15.20 -0.93
C GLY A 91 -6.69 -16.67 -0.55
N TRP A 92 -6.64 -17.58 -1.52
CA TRP A 92 -6.72 -19.04 -1.29
C TRP A 92 -5.65 -19.55 -0.31
N PHE A 93 -4.44 -18.98 -0.34
CA PHE A 93 -3.35 -19.41 0.53
C PHE A 93 -3.60 -19.12 2.02
N LYS A 94 -4.48 -18.16 2.33
CA LYS A 94 -4.75 -17.68 3.70
C LYS A 94 -3.47 -17.24 4.44
N ASP A 95 -2.50 -16.70 3.70
CA ASP A 95 -1.22 -16.22 4.22
C ASP A 95 -1.02 -14.75 3.88
N GLY A 96 -0.89 -13.90 4.90
CA GLY A 96 -0.72 -12.44 4.74
C GLY A 96 0.59 -12.01 4.06
N HIS A 97 1.55 -12.93 3.87
CA HIS A 97 2.76 -12.66 3.09
C HIS A 97 2.60 -13.01 1.61
N THR A 98 1.50 -13.68 1.23
CA THR A 98 1.21 -14.08 -0.14
C THR A 98 0.12 -13.18 -0.73
N THR A 99 0.50 -11.97 -1.10
CA THR A 99 -0.43 -10.93 -1.57
C THR A 99 0.17 -10.07 -2.66
N VAL A 100 -0.69 -9.35 -3.37
CA VAL A 100 -0.28 -8.16 -4.12
C VAL A 100 -0.39 -6.96 -3.18
N LEU A 101 0.76 -6.46 -2.74
CA LEU A 101 0.82 -5.28 -1.89
C LEU A 101 0.42 -4.03 -2.70
N PRO A 102 -0.22 -3.04 -2.05
CA PRO A 102 -0.40 -1.75 -2.65
C PRO A 102 0.95 -1.01 -2.75
N PHE A 103 0.91 0.16 -3.38
CA PHE A 103 2.10 0.85 -3.87
C PHE A 103 2.94 1.56 -2.79
N GLU A 104 2.59 1.41 -1.51
CA GLU A 104 3.31 2.05 -0.41
C GLU A 104 4.71 1.47 -0.21
N PHE A 105 4.95 0.23 -0.64
CA PHE A 105 6.26 -0.41 -0.57
C PHE A 105 7.13 -0.13 -1.81
N THR A 106 6.56 0.49 -2.85
CA THR A 106 7.23 0.76 -4.12
C THR A 106 7.57 2.23 -4.32
N GLY A 107 7.34 3.08 -3.31
CA GLY A 107 7.62 4.53 -3.38
C GLY A 107 6.47 5.37 -3.94
N GLY A 108 5.28 4.78 -4.11
CA GLY A 108 4.10 5.47 -4.65
C GLY A 108 3.44 4.71 -5.79
N PRO A 109 2.19 5.09 -6.17
CA PRO A 109 1.45 4.45 -7.25
C PRO A 109 2.15 4.59 -8.60
N PRO A 110 2.03 3.60 -9.50
CA PRO A 110 2.49 3.73 -10.87
C PRO A 110 1.67 4.80 -11.60
N PRO A 111 2.21 5.39 -12.69
CA PRO A 111 1.46 6.29 -13.54
C PRO A 111 0.12 5.70 -13.99
N GLY A 112 -0.95 6.49 -13.94
CA GLY A 112 -2.30 6.08 -14.40
C GLY A 112 -3.40 6.24 -13.35
N VAL A 113 -4.39 5.35 -13.38
CA VAL A 113 -5.60 5.46 -12.52
C VAL A 113 -5.32 5.30 -11.03
N PHE A 114 -4.22 4.65 -10.67
CA PHE A 114 -3.81 4.50 -9.27
C PHE A 114 -3.17 5.76 -8.66
N GLU A 115 -2.79 6.76 -9.47
CA GLU A 115 -2.35 8.07 -8.97
C GLU A 115 -3.51 8.96 -8.53
N LEU A 116 -4.73 8.61 -8.93
CA LEU A 116 -5.93 9.28 -8.47
C LEU A 116 -6.20 8.87 -7.03
N GLY A 117 -6.44 9.87 -6.19
CA GLY A 117 -6.95 9.68 -4.84
C GLY A 117 -8.16 10.55 -4.60
N LEU A 118 -8.89 10.26 -3.53
CA LEU A 118 -9.92 11.14 -3.03
C LEU A 118 -9.32 12.20 -2.10
N PRO A 119 -9.80 13.46 -2.14
CA PRO A 119 -9.24 14.58 -1.36
C PRO A 119 -9.59 14.53 0.13
N ILE A 120 -9.50 13.34 0.72
CA ILE A 120 -9.73 13.06 2.13
C ILE A 120 -8.69 12.04 2.62
N GLN A 121 -8.35 12.12 3.90
CA GLN A 121 -7.63 11.08 4.61
C GLN A 121 -8.59 10.38 5.57
N VAL A 122 -8.66 9.06 5.46
CA VAL A 122 -9.51 8.23 6.31
C VAL A 122 -8.66 7.42 7.28
N ARG A 123 -9.21 7.13 8.46
CA ARG A 123 -8.65 6.19 9.41
C ARG A 123 -9.71 5.18 9.83
N ALA A 124 -9.34 3.91 9.81
CA ALA A 124 -10.17 2.84 10.37
C ALA A 124 -9.97 2.76 11.89
N PHE A 125 -11.09 2.71 12.61
CA PHE A 125 -11.18 2.40 14.02
C PHE A 125 -12.02 1.13 14.19
N HIS A 126 -12.17 0.64 15.42
CA HIS A 126 -12.92 -0.58 15.70
C HIS A 126 -14.41 -0.44 15.35
N ASP A 127 -14.95 0.77 15.44
CA ASP A 127 -16.36 1.06 15.23
C ASP A 127 -16.67 1.64 13.84
N GLY A 128 -15.66 1.99 13.03
CA GLY A 128 -15.88 2.42 11.64
C GLY A 128 -14.75 3.25 11.02
N LEU A 129 -15.06 3.87 9.89
CA LEU A 129 -14.14 4.70 9.11
C LEU A 129 -14.38 6.18 9.42
N TYR A 130 -13.34 6.91 9.77
CA TYR A 130 -13.43 8.33 10.14
C TYR A 130 -12.55 9.18 9.23
N VAL A 131 -13.08 10.31 8.79
CA VAL A 131 -12.32 11.29 7.99
C VAL A 131 -11.50 12.17 8.93
N ILE A 132 -10.17 12.11 8.81
CA ILE A 132 -9.22 12.80 9.69
C ILE A 132 -8.52 13.99 9.04
N ALA A 133 -8.57 14.11 7.72
CA ALA A 133 -8.06 15.26 6.99
C ALA A 133 -8.80 15.42 5.65
N VAL A 134 -8.89 16.63 5.11
CA VAL A 134 -9.69 16.94 3.92
C VAL A 134 -9.09 18.10 3.12
N LYS A 135 -9.33 18.15 1.80
CA LYS A 135 -9.34 19.42 1.05
C LYS A 135 -10.70 20.10 1.15
N GLU A 136 -10.85 21.27 0.53
CA GLU A 136 -12.07 22.09 0.62
C GLU A 136 -13.34 21.34 0.24
N GLU A 137 -13.33 20.57 -0.85
CA GLU A 137 -14.48 19.75 -1.29
C GLU A 137 -14.92 18.73 -0.23
N GLY A 138 -13.98 18.25 0.60
CA GLY A 138 -14.24 17.32 1.69
C GLY A 138 -14.55 17.98 3.03
N ALA A 139 -14.53 19.32 3.14
CA ALA A 139 -14.74 20.04 4.40
C ALA A 139 -15.97 19.60 5.22
N PRO A 140 -17.14 19.30 4.61
CA PRO A 140 -18.29 18.78 5.34
C PRO A 140 -18.05 17.44 6.04
N LEU A 141 -17.09 16.64 5.58
CA LEU A 141 -16.79 15.31 6.11
C LEU A 141 -15.78 15.31 7.24
N LEU A 142 -15.02 16.38 7.47
CA LEU A 142 -13.93 16.38 8.46
C LEU A 142 -14.42 15.97 9.86
N GLY A 143 -13.79 14.97 10.48
CA GLY A 143 -14.18 14.41 11.77
C GLY A 143 -15.47 13.57 11.77
N ALA A 144 -16.12 13.37 10.62
CA ALA A 144 -17.31 12.55 10.51
C ALA A 144 -16.96 11.06 10.33
N LYS A 145 -17.84 10.19 10.82
CA LYS A 145 -17.83 8.74 10.61
C LYS A 145 -18.53 8.41 9.30
N ILE A 146 -17.82 7.83 8.34
CA ILE A 146 -18.40 7.39 7.06
C ILE A 146 -19.43 6.30 7.33
N THR A 147 -20.61 6.45 6.75
CA THR A 147 -21.72 5.49 6.82
C THR A 147 -22.04 4.87 5.46
N ARG A 148 -21.72 5.56 4.36
CA ARG A 148 -21.95 5.08 3.00
C ARG A 148 -20.95 5.71 2.03
N ILE A 149 -20.52 4.92 1.04
CA ILE A 149 -19.75 5.37 -0.13
C ILE A 149 -20.49 4.89 -1.37
N ALA A 150 -20.83 5.80 -2.28
CA ALA A 150 -21.76 5.56 -3.37
C ALA A 150 -23.07 4.92 -2.86
N SER A 151 -23.41 3.72 -3.33
CA SER A 151 -24.56 2.95 -2.87
C SER A 151 -24.24 1.96 -1.72
N THR A 152 -22.97 1.82 -1.31
CA THR A 152 -22.54 0.76 -0.39
C THR A 152 -22.39 1.27 1.04
N ASP A 153 -23.04 0.60 2.00
CA ASP A 153 -22.88 0.93 3.41
C ASP A 153 -21.46 0.61 3.92
N SER A 154 -21.00 1.35 4.93
CA SER A 154 -19.63 1.21 5.43
C SER A 154 -19.33 -0.17 6.00
N VAL A 155 -20.30 -0.87 6.58
CA VAL A 155 -20.13 -2.22 7.13
C VAL A 155 -19.97 -3.24 5.99
N ALA A 156 -20.83 -3.18 4.96
CA ALA A 156 -20.68 -4.03 3.77
C ALA A 156 -19.37 -3.73 3.02
N LEU A 157 -18.95 -2.47 2.95
CA LEU A 157 -17.66 -2.10 2.39
C LEU A 157 -16.50 -2.73 3.17
N MET A 158 -16.50 -2.63 4.50
CA MET A 158 -15.45 -3.23 5.33
C MET A 158 -15.42 -4.75 5.21
N ARG A 159 -16.58 -5.42 5.12
CA ARG A 159 -16.66 -6.85 4.82
C ARG A 159 -16.07 -7.17 3.45
N THR A 160 -16.38 -6.36 2.44
CA THR A 160 -15.83 -6.51 1.09
C THR A 160 -14.30 -6.37 1.09
N ILE A 161 -13.76 -5.38 1.80
CA ILE A 161 -12.31 -5.22 1.98
C ILE A 161 -11.70 -6.44 2.67
N ALA A 162 -12.34 -6.97 3.72
CA ALA A 162 -11.86 -8.15 4.43
C ALA A 162 -11.71 -9.37 3.51
N THR A 163 -12.62 -9.57 2.55
CA THR A 163 -12.52 -10.68 1.58
C THR A 163 -11.30 -10.62 0.65
N GLN A 164 -10.61 -9.47 0.58
CA GLN A 164 -9.48 -9.28 -0.33
C GLN A 164 -8.14 -9.64 0.31
N TRP A 165 -8.05 -9.67 1.64
CA TRP A 165 -6.77 -9.89 2.30
C TRP A 165 -6.62 -11.36 2.65
N CYS A 166 -5.55 -11.96 2.14
CA CYS A 166 -5.09 -13.26 2.61
C CYS A 166 -4.66 -13.15 4.09
N GLY A 167 -5.10 -14.09 4.92
CA GLY A 167 -4.72 -14.14 6.33
C GLY A 167 -5.79 -13.61 7.28
N ASN A 168 -5.43 -12.64 8.13
CA ASN A 168 -6.28 -12.16 9.21
C ASN A 168 -6.93 -10.79 8.93
N ASP A 169 -8.06 -10.54 9.59
CA ASP A 169 -8.84 -9.30 9.44
C ASP A 169 -8.07 -8.05 9.87
N ALA A 170 -7.01 -8.19 10.66
CA ALA A 170 -6.18 -7.07 11.08
C ALA A 170 -5.44 -6.41 9.91
N TRP A 171 -5.03 -7.18 8.89
CA TRP A 171 -4.45 -6.62 7.68
C TRP A 171 -5.49 -5.86 6.85
N ALA A 172 -6.70 -6.39 6.73
CA ALA A 172 -7.80 -5.70 6.08
C ALA A 172 -8.12 -4.38 6.76
N HIS A 173 -8.17 -4.37 8.09
CA HIS A 173 -8.37 -3.15 8.89
C HIS A 173 -7.24 -2.14 8.68
N ARG A 174 -5.98 -2.58 8.74
CA ARG A 174 -4.79 -1.74 8.55
C ARG A 174 -4.79 -1.01 7.21
N PHE A 175 -5.22 -1.67 6.14
CA PHE A 175 -5.20 -1.10 4.79
C PHE A 175 -6.55 -0.54 4.34
N ALA A 176 -7.61 -0.66 5.14
CA ALA A 176 -8.93 -0.17 4.78
C ALA A 176 -8.91 1.31 4.37
N ALA A 177 -8.17 2.15 5.11
CA ALA A 177 -7.99 3.56 4.78
C ALA A 177 -7.50 3.78 3.34
N HIS A 178 -6.50 3.02 2.89
CA HIS A 178 -5.97 3.13 1.53
C HIS A 178 -6.98 2.66 0.48
N GLN A 179 -7.69 1.55 0.76
CA GLN A 179 -8.71 1.01 -0.13
C GLN A 179 -9.86 2.01 -0.36
N VAL A 180 -10.33 2.67 0.70
CA VAL A 180 -11.48 3.59 0.60
C VAL A 180 -11.13 4.96 0.03
N THR A 181 -9.86 5.33 -0.02
CA THR A 181 -9.40 6.59 -0.63
C THR A 181 -8.88 6.42 -2.05
N SER A 182 -8.85 5.20 -2.58
CA SER A 182 -8.41 4.91 -3.96
C SER A 182 -9.62 4.63 -4.86
N PRO A 183 -9.96 5.54 -5.79
CA PRO A 183 -11.06 5.36 -6.73
C PRO A 183 -10.94 4.09 -7.57
N ALA A 184 -9.73 3.75 -8.04
CA ALA A 184 -9.49 2.52 -8.80
C ALA A 184 -9.81 1.26 -7.97
N LEU A 185 -9.49 1.25 -6.67
CA LEU A 185 -9.80 0.11 -5.81
C LEU A 185 -11.29 0.02 -5.47
N LEU A 186 -11.97 1.17 -5.31
CA LEU A 186 -13.43 1.23 -5.16
C LEU A 186 -14.15 0.70 -6.42
N GLU A 187 -13.69 1.07 -7.61
CA GLU A 187 -14.19 0.55 -8.88
C GLU A 187 -13.93 -0.97 -8.98
N GLY A 188 -12.71 -1.42 -8.68
CA GLY A 188 -12.38 -2.85 -8.70
C GLY A 188 -13.16 -3.70 -7.70
N MET A 189 -13.70 -3.07 -6.65
CA MET A 189 -14.63 -3.71 -5.70
C MET A 189 -16.09 -3.70 -6.19
N GLY A 190 -16.40 -2.99 -7.26
CA GLY A 190 -17.77 -2.77 -7.74
C GLY A 190 -18.56 -1.73 -6.91
N ILE A 191 -17.86 -0.91 -6.11
CA ILE A 191 -18.49 0.13 -5.28
C ILE A 191 -18.84 1.35 -6.14
N THR A 192 -17.97 1.66 -7.12
CA THR A 192 -18.20 2.68 -8.13
C THR A 192 -18.10 2.07 -9.52
N ARG A 193 -18.66 2.77 -10.51
CA ARG A 193 -18.63 2.32 -11.92
C ARG A 193 -17.36 2.74 -12.66
N SER A 194 -16.70 3.78 -12.16
CA SER A 194 -15.57 4.45 -12.79
C SER A 194 -14.65 4.98 -11.71
N ALA A 195 -13.34 4.91 -11.96
CA ALA A 195 -12.30 5.47 -11.10
C ALA A 195 -12.13 7.01 -11.25
N THR A 196 -12.75 7.62 -12.27
CA THR A 196 -12.60 9.06 -12.55
C THR A 196 -13.80 9.89 -12.15
N ASP A 197 -14.94 9.24 -11.87
CA ASP A 197 -16.19 9.93 -11.56
C ASP A 197 -16.21 10.42 -10.13
N ALA A 198 -16.98 11.49 -9.89
CA ALA A 198 -17.22 11.97 -8.54
C ALA A 198 -17.96 10.90 -7.70
N ILE A 199 -17.48 10.70 -6.46
CA ILE A 199 -17.99 9.66 -5.56
C ILE A 199 -18.77 10.31 -4.44
N ALA A 200 -20.03 9.89 -4.26
CA ALA A 200 -20.87 10.36 -3.17
C ALA A 200 -20.47 9.71 -1.83
N PHE A 201 -20.40 10.53 -0.79
CA PHE A 201 -20.15 10.11 0.59
C PHE A 201 -21.30 10.53 1.49
N GLU A 202 -21.72 9.63 2.39
CA GLU A 202 -22.54 9.98 3.55
C GLU A 202 -21.82 9.64 4.83
N ALA A 203 -21.83 10.58 5.78
CA ALA A 203 -21.19 10.41 7.07
C ALA A 203 -22.04 11.00 8.21
N MET A 204 -21.67 10.65 9.44
CA MET A 204 -22.29 11.15 10.67
C MET A 204 -21.25 11.98 11.45
N ARG A 205 -21.59 13.24 11.75
CA ARG A 205 -20.84 14.09 12.67
C ARG A 205 -21.68 14.25 13.94
N GLY A 206 -21.39 13.46 14.97
CA GLY A 206 -22.31 13.27 16.08
C GLY A 206 -23.62 12.65 15.60
N THR A 207 -24.75 13.32 15.85
CA THR A 207 -26.09 12.91 15.38
C THR A 207 -26.46 13.49 14.02
N ARG A 208 -25.65 14.40 13.46
CA ARG A 208 -25.95 15.07 12.19
C ARG A 208 -25.41 14.26 11.01
N ARG A 209 -26.28 13.97 10.05
CA ARG A 209 -25.90 13.43 8.73
C ARG A 209 -25.28 14.54 7.89
N VAL A 210 -24.13 14.25 7.29
CA VAL A 210 -23.43 15.12 6.33
C VAL A 210 -23.17 14.36 5.04
N ARG A 211 -23.10 15.10 3.94
CA ARG A 211 -22.87 14.56 2.59
C ARG A 211 -21.85 15.40 1.86
N ALA A 212 -21.08 14.75 1.00
CA ALA A 212 -20.21 15.40 0.04
C ALA A 212 -20.08 14.52 -1.20
N SER A 213 -19.79 15.13 -2.34
CA SER A 213 -19.39 14.43 -3.56
C SER A 213 -17.93 14.80 -3.81
N LEU A 214 -17.06 13.80 -3.90
CA LEU A 214 -15.62 14.00 -3.99
C LEU A 214 -15.13 13.61 -5.38
N SER A 215 -14.44 14.53 -6.05
CA SER A 215 -13.84 14.27 -7.35
C SER A 215 -12.45 13.62 -7.17
N PRO A 216 -12.15 12.50 -7.85
CA PRO A 216 -10.80 11.95 -7.94
C PRO A 216 -9.79 12.98 -8.46
N LEU A 217 -8.63 13.09 -7.82
CA LEU A 217 -7.57 13.99 -8.28
C LEU A 217 -6.16 13.46 -8.00
N ARG A 218 -5.20 13.96 -8.79
CA ARG A 218 -3.77 13.68 -8.60
C ARG A 218 -3.25 14.49 -7.42
N GLY A 219 -2.38 13.90 -6.60
CA GLY A 219 -1.88 14.57 -5.40
C GLY A 219 -2.99 14.81 -4.36
N ALA A 220 -3.99 13.93 -4.29
CA ALA A 220 -5.12 14.08 -3.37
C ALA A 220 -4.71 14.10 -1.89
N SER A 221 -3.56 13.51 -1.56
CA SER A 221 -3.01 13.48 -0.21
C SER A 221 -2.17 14.70 0.16
N SER A 222 -1.91 15.63 -0.77
CA SER A 222 -1.18 16.87 -0.47
C SER A 222 -2.09 17.90 0.19
N ASP A 223 -1.53 18.78 1.04
CA ASP A 223 -2.20 20.00 1.52
C ASP A 223 -3.55 19.77 2.20
N LEU A 224 -3.73 18.59 2.82
CA LEU A 224 -4.94 18.26 3.54
C LEU A 224 -5.02 19.03 4.86
N ARG A 225 -6.13 19.72 5.09
CA ARG A 225 -6.46 20.27 6.40
C ARG A 225 -6.77 19.12 7.36
N GLN A 226 -5.91 18.94 8.35
CA GLN A 226 -6.07 17.94 9.39
C GLN A 226 -7.18 18.35 10.37
N ILE A 227 -7.79 17.36 11.02
CA ILE A 227 -8.68 17.60 12.15
C ILE A 227 -7.89 18.19 13.31
N ASP A 228 -8.39 19.28 13.89
CA ASP A 228 -7.83 19.82 15.12
C ASP A 228 -8.02 18.84 16.26
N ARG A 229 -6.92 18.48 16.92
CA ARG A 229 -6.96 17.60 18.09
C ARG A 229 -7.04 18.46 19.34
N THR A 230 -8.10 18.27 20.12
CA THR A 230 -8.31 18.97 21.39
C THR A 230 -7.37 18.48 22.49
N GLN A 231 -6.83 17.27 22.39
CA GLN A 231 -5.81 16.76 23.30
C GLN A 231 -4.50 16.53 22.56
N PRO A 232 -3.35 16.99 23.12
CA PRO A 232 -2.05 16.57 22.61
C PRO A 232 -2.03 15.03 22.62
N ARG A 233 -1.54 14.44 21.54
CA ARG A 233 -1.33 12.99 21.45
C ARG A 233 -0.70 12.56 22.76
N GLU A 234 -1.27 11.57 23.47
CA GLU A 234 -0.60 10.95 24.61
C GLU A 234 0.79 10.58 24.13
N GLN A 235 1.75 11.44 24.45
CA GLN A 235 3.14 11.13 24.35
C GLN A 235 3.26 10.20 25.53
N TRP A 236 3.14 8.90 25.26
CA TRP A 236 3.79 7.90 26.08
C TRP A 236 5.24 8.37 26.13
N LYS A 237 5.55 9.23 27.11
CA LYS A 237 6.90 9.71 27.36
C LYS A 237 7.67 8.42 27.42
N ARG A 238 8.58 8.23 26.46
CA ARG A 238 9.56 7.15 26.55
C ARG A 238 10.12 7.26 27.95
N GLN A 239 9.73 6.37 28.86
CA GLN A 239 10.42 6.31 30.13
C GLN A 239 11.87 6.03 29.76
N PRO A 240 12.84 6.82 30.26
CA PRO A 240 14.24 6.49 30.11
C PRO A 240 14.41 5.04 30.61
N GLY A 241 14.77 4.11 29.72
CA GLY A 241 14.89 2.68 30.03
C GLY A 241 13.79 1.76 29.46
N SER A 242 12.69 2.28 28.91
CA SER A 242 11.72 1.45 28.18
C SER A 242 12.20 1.20 26.75
N ALA A 243 13.02 0.15 26.57
CA ALA A 243 13.34 -0.39 25.25
C ALA A 243 12.10 -1.08 24.65
N ILE A 244 11.09 -0.31 24.24
CA ILE A 244 10.08 -0.82 23.31
C ILE A 244 10.80 -0.92 21.96
N MET A 245 11.10 -2.16 21.58
CA MET A 245 11.67 -2.57 20.30
C MET A 245 10.68 -2.25 19.16
N CYS A 246 10.57 -0.97 18.82
CA CYS A 246 10.04 -0.48 17.55
C CYS A 246 11.07 0.47 16.91
N ALA A 247 12.35 0.14 17.05
CA ALA A 247 13.39 0.62 16.16
C ALA A 247 13.49 -0.32 14.96
N SER A 248 12.77 -0.02 13.90
CA SER A 248 13.19 -0.40 12.55
C SER A 248 12.87 0.74 11.60
N ARG A 249 13.57 1.86 11.79
CA ARG A 249 13.79 2.84 10.72
C ARG A 249 15.26 3.10 10.40
N ASP A 250 16.19 2.58 11.21
CA ASP A 250 17.63 2.69 10.97
C ASP A 250 18.33 1.33 11.05
N ALA A 251 17.79 0.31 10.37
CA ALA A 251 18.66 -0.76 9.88
C ALA A 251 19.19 -0.27 8.54
N ALA A 252 20.45 0.15 8.51
CA ALA A 252 21.20 0.40 7.30
C ALA A 252 20.95 -0.76 6.33
N PHE A 253 20.21 -0.48 5.26
CA PHE A 253 20.20 -1.31 4.07
C PHE A 253 21.59 -1.17 3.45
N THR A 254 22.52 -2.01 3.86
CA THR A 254 23.74 -2.23 3.08
C THR A 254 23.28 -2.79 1.75
N SER A 255 23.33 -1.97 0.71
CA SER A 255 23.03 -2.36 -0.65
C SER A 255 23.95 -3.51 -1.05
N ALA A 256 23.40 -4.72 -1.19
CA ALA A 256 24.04 -5.77 -1.94
C ALA A 256 23.92 -5.44 -3.45
N ALA A 257 24.71 -4.48 -3.89
CA ALA A 257 24.79 -4.03 -5.28
C ALA A 257 25.67 -4.96 -6.17
N THR A 258 26.06 -6.15 -5.71
CA THR A 258 27.09 -6.95 -6.41
C THR A 258 26.65 -8.39 -6.75
N ILE A 259 25.36 -8.75 -6.68
CA ILE A 259 24.89 -10.10 -7.11
C ILE A 259 23.65 -10.01 -8.03
N TRP A 260 23.59 -9.03 -8.93
CA TRP A 260 22.44 -8.88 -9.85
C TRP A 260 22.82 -8.58 -11.30
N THR A 261 24.03 -8.96 -11.73
CA THR A 261 24.43 -9.00 -13.13
C THR A 261 24.31 -10.42 -13.66
N THR A 262 23.09 -10.84 -14.03
CA THR A 262 22.76 -11.81 -15.10
C THR A 262 21.36 -12.40 -14.89
N SER A 263 20.34 -11.78 -15.49
CA SER A 263 19.13 -12.45 -15.97
C SER A 263 18.17 -11.40 -16.53
N ARG A 264 18.06 -11.35 -17.86
CA ARG A 264 17.07 -10.56 -18.59
C ARG A 264 15.67 -11.16 -18.38
N ALA A 265 14.66 -10.29 -18.38
CA ALA A 265 13.24 -10.50 -18.09
C ALA A 265 12.88 -10.53 -16.59
N ARG A 266 12.18 -9.47 -16.12
CA ARG A 266 11.57 -9.42 -14.79
C ARG A 266 10.15 -8.87 -14.86
N PRO A 267 9.12 -9.63 -14.45
CA PRO A 267 7.86 -9.04 -14.02
C PRO A 267 8.01 -8.41 -12.62
N PHE A 268 7.26 -7.33 -12.40
CA PHE A 268 7.35 -6.44 -11.24
C PHE A 268 6.57 -7.02 -10.05
N TRP A 269 7.20 -7.87 -9.24
CA TRP A 269 6.62 -8.40 -8.00
C TRP A 269 7.67 -8.49 -6.89
N ILE A 270 7.33 -8.00 -5.68
CA ILE A 270 8.15 -8.21 -4.48
C ILE A 270 7.50 -9.31 -3.66
N PHE A 271 8.10 -10.51 -3.68
CA PHE A 271 7.78 -11.59 -2.76
C PHE A 271 8.88 -11.73 -1.73
N ARG A 272 8.49 -11.85 -0.45
CA ARG A 272 9.41 -12.21 0.62
C ARG A 272 9.06 -13.62 1.09
N ALA A 273 9.72 -14.62 0.51
CA ALA A 273 9.65 -15.98 1.04
C ALA A 273 10.35 -16.00 2.40
N ASN A 274 9.57 -16.14 3.48
CA ASN A 274 10.12 -16.33 4.81
C ASN A 274 10.30 -17.84 5.00
N ALA A 275 11.55 -18.31 5.01
CA ALA A 275 11.86 -19.71 5.34
C ALA A 275 11.45 -19.96 6.80
N SER A 276 10.26 -20.52 7.01
CA SER A 276 9.74 -20.80 8.35
C SER A 276 10.65 -21.83 9.05
N ARG A 277 11.21 -21.44 10.20
CA ARG A 277 11.86 -22.36 11.15
C ARG A 277 10.89 -23.50 11.48
N ARG A 278 11.37 -24.74 11.34
CA ARG A 278 10.64 -25.96 11.76
C ARG A 278 10.34 -25.90 13.26
N TRP A 279 9.08 -25.75 13.62
CA TRP A 279 8.60 -26.06 14.97
C TRP A 279 8.55 -27.58 15.12
N ARG A 280 9.47 -28.16 15.92
CA ARG A 280 9.32 -29.54 16.41
C ARG A 280 8.44 -29.52 17.65
N ALA A 281 7.21 -30.03 17.53
CA ALA A 281 6.41 -30.38 18.69
C ALA A 281 7.03 -31.63 19.35
N LYS A 282 7.48 -31.50 20.60
CA LYS A 282 7.77 -32.67 21.45
C LYS A 282 6.43 -33.27 21.89
N ARG A 283 6.12 -34.48 21.44
CA ARG A 283 5.09 -35.32 22.08
C ARG A 283 5.67 -35.82 23.40
N GLN A 284 5.07 -35.46 24.52
CA GLN A 284 5.13 -36.29 25.72
C GLN A 284 4.07 -37.37 25.57
N ILE A 285 4.51 -38.63 25.52
CA ILE A 285 3.67 -39.80 25.72
C ILE A 285 3.71 -40.08 27.22
N ALA A 286 2.55 -40.34 27.81
CA ALA A 286 2.36 -40.74 29.21
C ALA A 286 2.99 -42.10 29.50
#